data_AF-A0A962AZ57-F1
#
_entry.id   AF-A0A962AZ57-F1
#
_cell.length_a   1.000
_cell.length_b   1.000
_cell.length_c   1.000
_cell.angle_alpha   90.00
_cell.angle_beta   90.00
_cell.angle_gamma   90.00
#
_symmetry.space_group_name_H-M   'P 1'
#
loop_
_entity.id
_entity.type
_entity.pdbx_description
1 polymer ?
#
loop_
_entity_poly.entity_id
_entity_poly.type
_entity_poly.pdbx_seq_one_letter_code
_entity_poly.pdbx_strand_id
1 'polypeptide(L)'
;TICAKGMPNSLAVLAISEEGGLLNAPDIYMNKIAVGPGYPDGIVDLDASPADNIRELAKAKGVPVGEITACILDRPRHAEIIEATRQCGAAIQLIPDGDIAGVIWTTDPKETGIDIYMGIGGAPEGVLAAAALRCIGGQMQGRLHALKEDDKVRAAAMGISDINRKYAMKELASGDVIFSATGVTDGSLLDGVHFRQGFAETETVVLRARTGTVRRIKTTFRMIGLKP
;
A
#
# COMPACT_ATOMS: atom_id res chain seq x y z
N THR A 1 2.50 13.80 8.76
CA THR A 1 3.13 14.95 8.09
C THR A 1 2.28 15.52 6.95
N ILE A 2 1.73 14.69 6.07
CA ILE A 2 0.91 15.11 4.91
C ILE A 2 -0.21 16.09 5.30
N CYS A 3 -1.13 15.67 6.18
CA CYS A 3 -2.26 16.48 6.64
C CYS A 3 -1.81 17.85 7.20
N ALA A 4 -0.77 17.86 8.04
CA ALA A 4 -0.28 19.10 8.67
C ALA A 4 0.27 20.11 7.66
N LYS A 5 0.73 19.66 6.50
CA LYS A 5 1.26 20.50 5.42
C LYS A 5 0.23 20.76 4.31
N GLY A 6 -1.00 20.25 4.42
CA GLY A 6 -2.00 20.33 3.36
C GLY A 6 -1.56 19.64 2.06
N MET A 7 -0.65 18.66 2.14
CA MET A 7 -0.20 17.91 0.97
C MET A 7 -1.27 16.89 0.55
N PRO A 8 -1.28 16.45 -0.72
CA PRO A 8 -2.26 15.48 -1.19
C PRO A 8 -2.04 14.08 -0.59
N ASN A 9 -3.07 13.24 -0.64
CA ASN A 9 -3.07 11.81 -0.26
C ASN A 9 -2.95 11.50 1.25
N SER A 10 -3.43 12.38 2.14
CA SER A 10 -3.57 12.01 3.55
C SER A 10 -4.83 11.18 3.74
N LEU A 11 -4.73 10.04 4.42
CA LEU A 11 -5.83 9.09 4.63
C LEU A 11 -6.03 8.77 6.11
N ALA A 12 -7.27 8.51 6.50
CA ALA A 12 -7.62 7.79 7.71
C ALA A 12 -7.97 6.33 7.32
N VAL A 13 -7.30 5.35 7.90
CA VAL A 13 -7.35 3.94 7.46
C VAL A 13 -7.65 3.01 8.63
N LEU A 14 -8.44 1.96 8.36
CA LEU A 14 -8.74 0.87 9.27
C LEU A 14 -8.74 -0.46 8.49
N ALA A 15 -8.22 -1.51 9.12
CA ALA A 15 -8.40 -2.89 8.69
C ALA A 15 -8.87 -3.74 9.86
N ILE A 16 -9.76 -4.70 9.60
CA ILE A 16 -10.29 -5.65 10.59
C ILE A 16 -10.23 -7.05 10.00
N SER A 17 -9.91 -8.02 10.84
CA SER A 17 -10.02 -9.46 10.57
C SER A 17 -10.41 -10.18 11.86
N GLU A 18 -10.70 -11.47 11.77
CA GLU A 18 -10.74 -12.38 12.92
C GLU A 18 -9.41 -12.36 13.71
N GLU A 19 -9.44 -12.86 14.95
CA GLU A 19 -8.25 -12.95 15.80
C GLU A 19 -7.10 -13.69 15.10
N GLY A 20 -5.89 -13.10 15.16
CA GLY A 20 -4.72 -13.62 14.45
C GLY A 20 -4.72 -13.40 12.93
N GLY A 21 -5.77 -12.78 12.38
CA GLY A 21 -5.94 -12.58 10.94
C GLY A 21 -5.00 -11.52 10.35
N LEU A 22 -4.57 -10.53 11.15
CA LEU A 22 -3.59 -9.52 10.76
C LEU A 22 -2.26 -9.79 11.47
N LEU A 23 -1.16 -9.72 10.73
CA LEU A 23 0.17 -9.83 11.33
C LEU A 23 0.33 -8.73 12.39
N ASN A 24 0.65 -9.14 13.61
CA ASN A 24 1.01 -8.22 14.68
C ASN A 24 2.40 -7.63 14.40
N ALA A 25 2.47 -6.64 13.50
CA ALA A 25 3.72 -6.10 13.01
C ALA A 25 4.35 -5.13 14.02
N PRO A 26 5.65 -5.29 14.35
CA PRO A 26 6.38 -4.31 15.15
C PRO A 26 6.48 -2.97 14.41
N ASP A 27 6.60 -1.88 15.17
CA ASP A 27 6.84 -0.53 14.65
C ASP A 27 8.30 -0.36 14.16
N ILE A 28 8.59 -1.04 13.04
CA ILE A 28 9.87 -1.07 12.33
C ILE A 28 9.59 -0.95 10.82
N TYR A 29 10.64 -0.96 10.01
CA TYR A 29 10.48 -0.96 8.56
C TYR A 29 10.14 -2.35 8.00
N MET A 30 9.57 -2.35 6.79
CA MET A 30 9.32 -3.52 5.97
C MET A 30 9.67 -3.18 4.52
N ASN A 31 10.47 -4.03 3.88
CA ASN A 31 10.64 -4.03 2.43
C ASN A 31 9.41 -4.67 1.78
N LYS A 32 8.84 -4.00 0.78
CA LYS A 32 7.55 -4.34 0.17
C LYS A 32 7.69 -4.36 -1.34
N ILE A 33 7.05 -5.35 -1.96
CA ILE A 33 6.78 -5.38 -3.40
C ILE A 33 5.33 -5.77 -3.59
N ALA A 34 4.62 -5.07 -4.48
CA ALA A 34 3.21 -5.34 -4.73
C ALA A 34 2.80 -5.05 -6.17
N VAL A 35 1.86 -5.86 -6.67
CA VAL A 35 1.20 -5.73 -7.97
C VAL A 35 -0.29 -6.04 -7.83
N GLY A 36 -1.10 -5.48 -8.72
CA GLY A 36 -2.55 -5.72 -8.77
C GLY A 36 -2.96 -7.12 -9.22
N PRO A 37 -4.28 -7.38 -9.29
CA PRO A 37 -4.83 -8.64 -9.79
C PRO A 37 -4.65 -8.79 -11.30
N GLY A 38 -4.93 -10.00 -11.82
CA GLY A 38 -4.93 -10.28 -13.26
C GLY A 38 -3.64 -10.88 -13.80
N TYR A 39 -2.64 -11.10 -12.95
CA TYR A 39 -1.37 -11.75 -13.30
C TYR A 39 -1.26 -13.15 -12.69
N PRO A 40 -0.46 -14.07 -13.30
CA PRO A 40 -0.13 -15.36 -12.70
C PRO A 40 0.51 -15.21 -11.32
N ASP A 41 0.26 -16.14 -10.40
CA ASP A 41 0.88 -16.13 -9.07
C ASP A 41 2.42 -16.23 -9.15
N GLY A 42 3.12 -15.50 -8.27
CA GLY A 42 4.57 -15.59 -8.13
C GLY A 42 5.37 -14.73 -9.10
N ILE A 43 4.76 -13.73 -9.74
CA ILE A 43 5.48 -12.84 -10.69
C ILE A 43 6.35 -11.78 -10.01
N VAL A 44 6.25 -11.64 -8.68
CA VAL A 44 7.08 -10.73 -7.89
C VAL A 44 7.79 -11.46 -6.76
N ASP A 45 9.06 -11.14 -6.55
CA ASP A 45 9.92 -11.67 -5.49
C ASP A 45 10.84 -10.59 -4.93
N LEU A 46 10.83 -10.41 -3.60
CA LEU A 46 11.74 -9.51 -2.87
C LEU A 46 13.23 -9.90 -2.98
N ASP A 47 13.53 -11.16 -3.31
CA ASP A 47 14.91 -11.62 -3.53
C ASP A 47 15.39 -11.42 -4.97
N ALA A 48 14.48 -11.14 -5.90
CA ALA A 48 14.83 -10.76 -7.25
C ALA A 48 15.22 -9.27 -7.32
N SER A 49 16.04 -8.91 -8.31
CA SER A 49 16.38 -7.51 -8.52
C SER A 49 15.14 -6.70 -8.92
N PRO A 50 15.10 -5.36 -8.67
CA PRO A 50 14.01 -4.52 -9.14
C PRO A 50 13.78 -4.65 -10.66
N ALA A 51 14.86 -4.73 -11.44
CA ALA A 51 14.80 -4.87 -12.88
C ALA A 51 14.18 -6.21 -13.32
N ASP A 52 14.46 -7.31 -12.63
CA ASP A 52 13.89 -8.62 -12.96
C ASP A 52 12.40 -8.68 -12.65
N ASN A 53 11.98 -8.15 -11.50
CA ASN A 53 10.57 -8.02 -11.16
C ASN A 53 9.81 -7.19 -12.21
N ILE A 54 10.38 -6.06 -12.65
CA ILE A 54 9.79 -5.22 -13.70
C ILE A 54 9.68 -5.99 -15.02
N ARG A 55 10.71 -6.74 -15.42
CA ARG A 55 10.70 -7.53 -16.67
C ARG A 55 9.66 -8.64 -16.62
N GLU A 56 9.55 -9.37 -15.50
CA GLU A 56 8.53 -10.41 -15.36
C GLU A 56 7.11 -9.82 -15.34
N LEU A 57 6.90 -8.67 -14.70
CA LEU A 57 5.62 -7.96 -14.78
C LEU A 57 5.31 -7.48 -16.20
N ALA A 58 6.27 -6.88 -16.91
CA ALA A 58 6.11 -6.44 -18.29
C ALA A 58 5.71 -7.61 -19.21
N LYS A 59 6.40 -8.75 -19.06
CA LYS A 59 6.10 -9.99 -19.76
C LYS A 59 4.70 -10.53 -19.43
N ALA A 60 4.30 -10.53 -18.15
CA ALA A 60 2.98 -10.97 -17.73
C ALA A 60 1.86 -10.05 -18.23
N LYS A 61 2.11 -8.73 -18.29
CA LYS A 61 1.20 -7.71 -18.83
C LYS A 61 1.17 -7.70 -20.36
N GLY A 62 2.19 -8.25 -21.03
CA GLY A 62 2.31 -8.29 -22.48
C GLY A 62 2.73 -6.96 -23.11
N VAL A 63 3.51 -6.15 -22.37
CA VAL A 63 3.96 -4.82 -22.80
C VAL A 63 5.49 -4.69 -22.72
N PRO A 64 6.11 -3.73 -23.43
CA PRO A 64 7.51 -3.39 -23.24
C PRO A 64 7.79 -2.88 -21.81
N VAL A 65 9.02 -3.05 -21.33
CA VAL A 65 9.44 -2.57 -20.00
C VAL A 65 9.19 -1.06 -19.80
N GLY A 66 9.31 -0.26 -20.85
CA GLY A 66 9.04 1.18 -20.81
C GLY A 66 7.58 1.56 -20.55
N GLU A 67 6.65 0.61 -20.62
CA GLU A 67 5.22 0.79 -20.29
C GLU A 67 4.86 0.26 -18.90
N ILE A 68 5.87 -0.02 -18.07
CA ILE A 68 5.71 -0.30 -16.65
C ILE A 68 6.09 0.95 -15.84
N THR A 69 5.20 1.38 -14.96
CA THR A 69 5.47 2.44 -14.00
C THR A 69 5.60 1.89 -12.58
N ALA A 70 6.75 2.11 -11.95
CA ALA A 70 6.99 1.77 -10.55
C ALA A 70 6.70 2.96 -9.62
N CYS A 71 5.89 2.73 -8.59
CA CYS A 71 5.70 3.66 -7.48
C CYS A 71 6.72 3.37 -6.37
N ILE A 72 7.50 4.40 -5.98
CA ILE A 72 8.56 4.28 -4.98
C ILE A 72 8.52 5.50 -4.06
N LEU A 73 8.72 5.32 -2.75
CA LEU A 73 8.87 6.45 -1.83
C LEU A 73 10.16 7.23 -2.12
N ASP A 74 10.09 8.56 -2.20
CA ASP A 74 11.26 9.43 -2.37
C ASP A 74 12.06 9.53 -1.06
N ARG A 75 13.03 8.63 -0.91
CA ARG A 75 13.89 8.51 0.27
C ARG A 75 15.32 8.17 -0.14
N PRO A 76 16.35 8.67 0.56
CA PRO A 76 17.74 8.30 0.28
C PRO A 76 18.00 6.78 0.27
N ARG A 77 17.33 6.03 1.16
CA ARG A 77 17.41 4.56 1.23
C ARG A 77 16.88 3.83 -0.01
N HIS A 78 16.20 4.51 -0.93
CA HIS A 78 15.68 3.92 -2.17
C HIS A 78 16.51 4.30 -3.40
N ALA A 79 17.64 4.98 -3.24
CA ALA A 79 18.48 5.41 -4.37
C ALA A 79 18.84 4.24 -5.31
N GLU A 80 19.20 3.08 -4.77
CA GLU A 80 19.54 1.89 -5.56
C GLU A 80 18.34 1.32 -6.34
N ILE A 81 17.16 1.25 -5.72
CA ILE A 81 15.93 0.77 -6.38
C ILE A 81 15.51 1.73 -7.49
N ILE A 82 15.60 3.04 -7.24
CA ILE A 82 15.28 4.09 -8.20
C ILE A 82 16.24 4.00 -9.40
N GLU A 83 17.54 3.87 -9.14
CA GLU A 83 18.54 3.77 -10.20
C GLU A 83 18.36 2.51 -11.05
N ALA A 84 18.19 1.33 -10.41
CA ALA A 84 17.93 0.08 -11.12
C ALA A 84 16.66 0.14 -11.98
N THR A 85 15.61 0.81 -11.48
CA THR A 85 14.36 0.99 -12.22
C THR A 85 14.57 1.90 -13.44
N ARG A 86 15.31 3.00 -13.31
CA ARG A 86 15.65 3.87 -14.45
C ARG A 86 16.50 3.14 -15.49
N GLN A 87 17.51 2.40 -15.06
CA GLN A 87 18.42 1.68 -15.95
C GLN A 87 17.73 0.59 -16.76
N CYS A 88 16.70 -0.06 -16.21
CA CYS A 88 15.93 -1.05 -16.95
C CYS A 88 14.93 -0.44 -17.95
N GLY A 89 14.68 0.88 -17.87
CA GLY A 89 13.85 1.64 -18.81
C GLY A 89 12.40 1.83 -18.37
N ALA A 90 12.00 1.38 -17.19
CA ALA A 90 10.66 1.60 -16.65
C ALA A 90 10.47 3.06 -16.16
N ALA A 91 9.22 3.52 -16.18
CA ALA A 91 8.84 4.79 -15.60
C ALA A 91 8.82 4.72 -14.07
N ILE A 92 8.99 5.86 -13.41
CA ILE A 92 8.96 5.96 -11.94
C ILE A 92 8.05 7.09 -11.51
N GLN A 93 7.11 6.77 -10.62
CA GLN A 93 6.37 7.73 -9.83
C GLN A 93 6.97 7.77 -8.42
N LEU A 94 7.61 8.88 -8.07
CA LEU A 94 8.11 9.10 -6.72
C LEU A 94 7.01 9.72 -5.84
N ILE A 95 6.79 9.14 -4.67
CA ILE A 95 5.85 9.69 -3.68
C ILE A 95 6.57 10.12 -2.39
N PRO A 96 6.22 11.28 -1.81
CA PRO A 96 6.89 11.76 -0.62
C PRO A 96 6.47 11.01 0.63
N ASP A 97 5.29 10.36 0.65
CA ASP A 97 4.72 9.64 1.79
C ASP A 97 3.50 8.83 1.29
N GLY A 98 2.93 7.96 2.12
CA GLY A 98 1.66 7.24 1.82
C GLY A 98 1.83 5.99 0.97
N ASP A 99 2.65 5.03 1.40
CA ASP A 99 2.88 3.78 0.69
C ASP A 99 1.67 2.83 0.66
N ILE A 100 0.71 2.95 1.59
CA ILE A 100 -0.58 2.25 1.51
C ILE A 100 -1.31 2.61 0.21
N ALA A 101 -1.39 3.90 -0.11
CA ALA A 101 -2.02 4.37 -1.34
C ALA A 101 -1.23 3.90 -2.57
N GLY A 102 0.11 3.99 -2.50
CA GLY A 102 1.01 3.49 -3.55
C GLY A 102 0.77 2.02 -3.90
N VAL A 103 0.58 1.16 -2.89
CA VAL A 103 0.23 -0.25 -3.09
C VAL A 103 -1.18 -0.41 -3.66
N ILE A 104 -2.17 0.31 -3.14
CA ILE A 104 -3.55 0.25 -3.65
C ILE A 104 -3.64 0.67 -5.11
N TRP A 105 -2.86 1.66 -5.55
CA TRP A 105 -2.87 2.11 -6.94
C TRP A 105 -2.50 1.03 -7.94
N THR A 106 -1.66 0.06 -7.55
CA THR A 106 -1.30 -1.09 -8.40
C THR A 106 -2.50 -1.95 -8.80
N THR A 107 -3.64 -1.83 -8.10
CA THR A 107 -4.84 -2.64 -8.36
C THR A 107 -5.63 -2.20 -9.59
N ASP A 108 -5.44 -0.95 -10.02
CA ASP A 108 -6.06 -0.44 -11.25
C ASP A 108 -5.06 0.44 -12.03
N PRO A 109 -4.03 -0.16 -12.66
CA PRO A 109 -3.01 0.58 -13.39
C PRO A 109 -3.57 1.38 -14.57
N LYS A 110 -4.77 1.05 -15.07
CA LYS A 110 -5.41 1.78 -16.18
C LYS A 110 -5.87 3.17 -15.74
N GLU A 111 -6.40 3.27 -14.53
CA GLU A 111 -6.84 4.54 -13.95
C GLU A 111 -5.70 5.28 -13.25
N THR A 112 -4.82 4.56 -12.55
CA THR A 112 -3.78 5.17 -11.69
C THR A 112 -2.45 5.41 -12.41
N GLY A 113 -2.19 4.67 -13.49
CA GLY A 113 -0.90 4.64 -14.17
C GLY A 113 0.21 3.95 -13.40
N ILE A 114 -0.08 3.27 -12.28
CA ILE A 114 0.91 2.59 -11.44
C ILE A 114 0.76 1.07 -11.58
N ASP A 115 1.83 0.39 -11.99
CA ASP A 115 1.82 -1.06 -12.22
C ASP A 115 2.37 -1.86 -11.04
N ILE A 116 3.40 -1.32 -10.38
CA ILE A 116 4.14 -2.00 -9.31
C ILE A 116 4.51 -1.00 -8.22
N TYR A 117 4.42 -1.43 -6.96
CA TYR A 117 5.04 -0.73 -5.83
C TYR A 117 6.30 -1.47 -5.40
N MET A 118 7.39 -0.75 -5.14
CA MET A 118 8.63 -1.32 -4.59
C MET A 118 9.26 -0.38 -3.55
N GLY A 119 9.71 -0.94 -2.44
CA GLY A 119 10.60 -0.24 -1.50
C GLY A 119 10.28 -0.46 -0.03
N ILE A 120 10.97 0.29 0.81
CA ILE A 120 10.98 0.17 2.27
C ILE A 120 10.13 1.27 2.91
N GLY A 121 9.09 0.85 3.62
CA GLY A 121 8.19 1.70 4.40
C GLY A 121 7.84 1.06 5.74
N GLY A 122 6.92 1.64 6.51
CA GLY A 122 6.60 1.10 7.83
C GLY A 122 5.91 -0.27 7.77
N ALA A 123 6.25 -1.17 8.68
CA ALA A 123 5.68 -2.52 8.72
C ALA A 123 4.17 -2.52 9.02
N PRO A 124 3.64 -1.70 9.95
CA PRO A 124 2.18 -1.61 10.16
C PRO A 124 1.43 -1.19 8.90
N GLU A 125 1.95 -0.23 8.13
CA GLU A 125 1.39 0.19 6.85
C GLU A 125 1.45 -0.92 5.81
N GLY A 126 2.47 -1.79 5.88
CA GLY A 126 2.56 -2.99 5.05
C GLY A 126 1.41 -3.96 5.30
N VAL A 127 1.01 -4.14 6.55
CA VAL A 127 -0.14 -4.97 6.93
C VAL A 127 -1.45 -4.35 6.44
N LEU A 128 -1.62 -3.03 6.57
CA LEU A 128 -2.81 -2.33 6.05
C LEU A 128 -2.90 -2.40 4.52
N ALA A 129 -1.78 -2.24 3.81
CA ALA A 129 -1.71 -2.38 2.37
C ALA A 129 -2.05 -3.82 1.92
N ALA A 130 -1.51 -4.82 2.62
CA ALA A 130 -1.85 -6.22 2.38
C ALA A 130 -3.33 -6.51 2.65
N ALA A 131 -3.94 -5.88 3.66
CA ALA A 131 -5.37 -6.00 3.93
C ALA A 131 -6.24 -5.44 2.80
N ALA A 132 -5.85 -4.31 2.21
CA ALA A 132 -6.53 -3.76 1.04
C ALA A 132 -6.40 -4.70 -0.18
N LEU A 133 -5.19 -5.17 -0.49
CA LEU A 133 -4.95 -6.13 -1.58
C LEU A 133 -5.63 -7.47 -1.34
N ARG A 134 -5.74 -7.92 -0.09
CA ARG A 134 -6.47 -9.14 0.26
C ARG A 134 -7.95 -9.06 -0.13
N CYS A 135 -8.51 -7.84 -0.14
CA CYS A 135 -9.88 -7.59 -0.55
C CYS A 135 -10.06 -7.42 -2.07
N ILE A 136 -9.11 -6.74 -2.74
CA ILE A 136 -9.22 -6.42 -4.18
C ILE A 136 -8.66 -7.54 -5.06
N GLY A 137 -7.63 -8.23 -4.58
CA GLY A 137 -6.80 -9.15 -5.34
C GLY A 137 -5.45 -8.52 -5.71
N GLY A 138 -4.52 -9.38 -6.11
CA GLY A 138 -3.15 -9.01 -6.43
C GLY A 138 -2.14 -9.84 -5.64
N GLN A 139 -0.90 -9.39 -5.65
CA GLN A 139 0.22 -10.10 -5.03
C GLN A 139 1.07 -9.09 -4.27
N MET A 140 1.52 -9.50 -3.10
CA MET A 140 2.43 -8.70 -2.29
C MET A 140 3.37 -9.63 -1.53
N GLN A 141 4.62 -9.20 -1.41
CA GLN A 141 5.54 -9.74 -0.42
C GLN A 141 6.03 -8.62 0.50
N GLY A 142 6.17 -8.96 1.77
CA GLY A 142 6.76 -8.11 2.80
C GLY A 142 7.91 -8.83 3.49
N ARG A 143 9.00 -8.13 3.80
CA ARG A 143 10.08 -8.63 4.67
C ARG A 143 10.40 -7.56 5.69
N LEU A 144 10.41 -7.91 6.97
CA LEU A 144 10.79 -6.96 8.02
C LEU A 144 12.23 -6.47 7.81
N HIS A 145 12.46 -5.21 8.13
CA HIS A 145 13.74 -4.55 7.92
C HIS A 145 14.16 -3.85 9.22
N ALA A 146 14.92 -4.58 10.03
CA ALA A 146 15.53 -4.07 11.24
C ALA A 146 16.72 -3.16 10.88
N LEU A 147 16.71 -1.92 11.34
CA LEU A 147 17.82 -0.97 11.20
C LEU A 147 18.79 -1.03 12.38
N LYS A 148 18.32 -1.50 13.54
CA LYS A 148 19.09 -1.60 14.78
C LYS A 148 18.74 -2.87 15.57
N GLU A 149 19.59 -3.25 16.52
CA GLU A 149 19.35 -4.43 17.37
C GLU A 149 18.05 -4.35 18.18
N ASP A 150 17.66 -3.16 18.65
CA ASP A 150 16.36 -2.97 19.33
C ASP A 150 15.16 -3.40 18.47
N ASP A 151 15.26 -3.26 17.14
CA ASP A 151 14.19 -3.67 16.23
C ASP A 151 14.01 -5.18 16.25
N LYS A 152 15.11 -5.93 16.34
CA LYS A 152 15.10 -7.39 16.47
C LYS A 152 14.53 -7.82 17.81
N VAL A 153 14.90 -7.13 18.90
CA VAL A 153 14.34 -7.38 20.24
C VAL A 153 12.83 -7.16 20.25
N ARG A 154 12.36 -6.05 19.66
CA ARG A 154 10.92 -5.75 19.52
C ARG A 154 10.19 -6.81 18.71
N ALA A 155 10.75 -7.22 17.56
CA ALA A 155 10.17 -8.27 16.73
C ALA A 155 10.07 -9.62 17.48
N ALA A 156 11.14 -10.02 18.18
CA ALA A 156 11.17 -11.26 18.96
C ALA A 156 10.14 -11.26 20.10
N ALA A 157 9.98 -10.12 20.79
CA ALA A 157 8.96 -9.97 21.84
C ALA A 157 7.52 -10.11 21.30
N MET A 158 7.31 -9.89 20.00
CA MET A 158 6.04 -10.06 19.30
C MET A 158 5.91 -11.43 18.62
N GLY A 159 6.81 -12.38 18.91
CA GLY A 159 6.78 -13.75 18.40
C GLY A 159 7.44 -13.93 17.03
N ILE A 160 8.20 -12.94 16.54
CA ILE A 160 8.87 -13.00 15.24
C ILE A 160 10.34 -13.37 15.45
N SER A 161 10.67 -14.64 15.23
CA SER A 161 12.03 -15.16 15.41
C SER A 161 12.94 -14.97 14.19
N ASP A 162 12.39 -14.95 12.99
CA ASP A 162 13.13 -14.74 11.74
C ASP A 162 12.74 -13.40 11.10
N ILE A 163 13.62 -12.40 11.24
CA ILE A 163 13.45 -11.06 10.64
C ILE A 163 13.59 -11.09 9.10
N ASN A 164 14.32 -12.08 8.56
CA ASN A 164 14.62 -12.17 7.14
C ASN A 164 13.56 -12.95 6.35
N ARG A 165 12.59 -13.55 7.04
CA ARG A 165 11.46 -14.25 6.43
C ARG A 165 10.68 -13.32 5.50
N LYS A 166 10.32 -13.85 4.32
CA LYS A 166 9.31 -13.25 3.44
C LYS A 166 7.92 -13.65 3.90
N TYR A 167 7.04 -12.67 4.01
CA TYR A 167 5.62 -12.83 4.24
C TYR A 167 4.89 -12.60 2.92
N ALA A 168 4.08 -13.55 2.50
CA ALA A 168 3.12 -13.34 1.43
C ALA A 168 1.96 -12.45 1.91
N MET A 169 1.27 -11.81 0.97
CA MET A 169 0.06 -11.00 1.23
C MET A 169 -0.92 -11.67 2.20
N LYS A 170 -1.20 -12.97 1.96
CA LYS A 170 -2.16 -13.76 2.76
C LYS A 170 -1.66 -14.08 4.17
N GLU A 171 -0.36 -13.91 4.44
CA GLU A 171 0.23 -14.07 5.78
C GLU A 171 0.28 -12.74 6.52
N LEU A 172 0.37 -11.62 5.79
CA LEU A 172 0.23 -10.28 6.36
C LEU A 172 -1.22 -9.99 6.76
N ALA A 173 -2.18 -10.41 5.92
CA ALA A 173 -3.62 -10.29 6.18
C ALA A 173 -4.37 -11.52 5.64
N SER A 174 -4.96 -12.30 6.54
CA SER A 174 -5.67 -13.57 6.30
C SER A 174 -7.13 -13.49 6.72
N GLY A 175 -7.96 -14.51 6.44
CA GLY A 175 -9.37 -14.53 6.89
C GLY A 175 -10.34 -13.65 6.09
N ASP A 176 -11.45 -13.25 6.73
CA ASP A 176 -12.47 -12.32 6.21
C ASP A 176 -12.08 -10.87 6.54
N VAL A 177 -11.13 -10.36 5.76
CA VAL A 177 -10.60 -9.00 5.93
C VAL A 177 -11.62 -7.96 5.46
N ILE A 178 -11.81 -6.92 6.27
CA ILE A 178 -12.48 -5.69 5.90
C ILE A 178 -11.47 -4.56 5.96
N PHE A 179 -11.41 -3.75 4.90
CA PHE A 179 -10.58 -2.56 4.84
C PHE A 179 -11.46 -1.33 4.59
N SER A 180 -11.15 -0.23 5.28
CA SER A 180 -11.81 1.06 5.07
C SER A 180 -10.79 2.17 5.05
N ALA A 181 -10.91 3.09 4.09
CA ALA A 181 -10.12 4.31 4.05
C ALA A 181 -10.99 5.52 3.70
N THR A 182 -10.75 6.65 4.37
CA THR A 182 -11.40 7.94 4.11
C THR A 182 -10.34 8.98 3.79
N GLY A 183 -10.58 9.79 2.76
CA GLY A 183 -9.69 10.90 2.42
C GLY A 183 -9.71 12.00 3.49
N VAL A 184 -8.54 12.41 3.96
CA VAL A 184 -8.37 13.56 4.86
C VAL A 184 -8.03 14.80 4.04
N THR A 185 -7.04 14.68 3.15
CA THR A 185 -6.73 15.67 2.11
C THR A 185 -6.95 15.04 0.74
N ASP A 186 -7.22 15.87 -0.27
CA ASP A 186 -7.47 15.40 -1.63
C ASP A 186 -6.33 14.51 -2.13
N GLY A 187 -6.69 13.39 -2.72
CA GLY A 187 -5.74 12.41 -3.22
C GLY A 187 -6.25 11.71 -4.46
N SER A 188 -5.37 10.96 -5.11
CA SER A 188 -5.74 10.20 -6.31
C SER A 188 -6.63 8.98 -6.01
N LEU A 189 -6.70 8.55 -4.75
CA LEU A 189 -7.61 7.47 -4.34
C LEU A 189 -8.99 7.97 -3.90
N LEU A 190 -9.02 9.02 -3.08
CA LEU A 190 -10.22 9.56 -2.42
C LEU A 190 -10.15 11.09 -2.34
N ASP A 191 -11.29 11.73 -2.54
CA ASP A 191 -11.48 13.14 -2.20
C ASP A 191 -11.27 13.35 -0.69
N GLY A 192 -10.65 14.48 -0.32
CA GLY A 192 -10.43 14.87 1.06
C GLY A 192 -11.72 15.34 1.74
N VAL A 193 -11.59 15.84 2.98
CA VAL A 193 -12.73 16.44 3.66
C VAL A 193 -12.97 17.84 3.11
N HIS A 194 -14.15 18.07 2.53
CA HIS A 194 -14.55 19.38 2.05
C HIS A 194 -15.57 20.02 2.98
N PHE A 195 -15.14 21.04 3.72
CA PHE A 195 -16.03 21.88 4.50
C PHE A 195 -16.70 22.93 3.60
N ARG A 196 -18.01 23.12 3.81
CA ARG A 196 -18.86 24.12 3.17
C ARG A 196 -19.75 24.75 4.23
N GLN A 197 -20.51 25.79 3.88
CA GLN A 197 -21.38 26.46 4.86
C GLN A 197 -22.48 25.51 5.36
N GLY A 198 -22.36 25.07 6.62
CA GLY A 198 -23.35 24.22 7.30
C GLY A 198 -23.24 22.71 7.01
N PHE A 199 -22.28 22.27 6.20
CA PHE A 199 -22.06 20.84 5.92
C PHE A 199 -20.59 20.51 5.60
N ALA A 200 -20.25 19.23 5.70
CA ALA A 200 -18.98 18.69 5.24
C ALA A 200 -19.21 17.44 4.39
N GLU A 201 -18.32 17.21 3.42
CA GLU A 201 -18.35 16.03 2.56
C GLU A 201 -17.08 15.21 2.74
N THR A 202 -17.24 13.88 2.66
CA THR A 202 -16.12 12.93 2.71
C THR A 202 -16.31 11.85 1.65
N GLU A 203 -15.22 11.31 1.13
CA GLU A 203 -15.22 10.08 0.35
C GLU A 203 -14.52 8.95 1.10
N THR A 204 -15.19 7.80 1.19
CA THR A 204 -14.70 6.59 1.84
C THR A 204 -14.76 5.42 0.86
N VAL A 205 -13.72 4.59 0.85
CA VAL A 205 -13.77 3.26 0.24
C VAL A 205 -13.87 2.19 1.32
N VAL A 206 -14.76 1.22 1.13
CA VAL A 206 -14.90 0.03 1.98
C VAL A 206 -14.77 -1.22 1.11
N LEU A 207 -13.89 -2.12 1.53
CA LEU A 207 -13.54 -3.36 0.84
C LEU A 207 -13.79 -4.56 1.75
N ARG A 208 -14.23 -5.69 1.20
CA ARG A 208 -14.37 -6.94 1.95
C ARG A 208 -13.91 -8.15 1.16
N ALA A 209 -12.97 -8.91 1.73
CA ALA A 209 -12.34 -10.06 1.09
C ALA A 209 -13.32 -11.21 0.83
N ARG A 210 -14.20 -11.54 1.79
CA ARG A 210 -15.13 -12.67 1.62
C ARG A 210 -16.13 -12.50 0.48
N THR A 211 -16.56 -11.28 0.22
CA THR A 211 -17.58 -10.99 -0.80
C THR A 211 -17.00 -10.36 -2.06
N GLY A 212 -15.70 -10.04 -2.09
CA GLY A 212 -15.06 -9.29 -3.18
C GLY A 212 -15.69 -7.93 -3.43
N THR A 213 -16.39 -7.37 -2.43
CA THR A 213 -17.19 -6.17 -2.60
C THR A 213 -16.34 -4.92 -2.41
N VAL A 214 -16.44 -4.00 -3.37
CA VAL A 214 -15.87 -2.66 -3.31
C VAL A 214 -17.01 -1.65 -3.23
N ARG A 215 -17.00 -0.78 -2.22
CA ARG A 215 -17.97 0.31 -2.08
C ARG A 215 -17.23 1.64 -1.99
N ARG A 216 -17.59 2.59 -2.85
CA ARG A 216 -17.26 4.00 -2.67
C ARG A 216 -18.46 4.71 -2.08
N ILE A 217 -18.25 5.47 -1.02
CA ILE A 217 -19.30 6.12 -0.23
C ILE A 217 -18.96 7.60 -0.16
N LYS A 218 -19.75 8.43 -0.85
CA LYS A 218 -19.73 9.89 -0.65
C LYS A 218 -20.77 10.23 0.40
N THR A 219 -20.35 10.89 1.47
CA THR A 219 -21.20 11.22 2.62
C THR A 219 -21.26 12.73 2.81
N THR A 220 -22.48 13.28 2.90
CA THR A 220 -22.70 14.68 3.29
C THR A 220 -23.16 14.73 4.75
N PHE A 221 -22.29 15.22 5.63
CA PHE A 221 -22.61 15.52 7.02
C PHE A 221 -23.25 16.90 7.10
N ARG A 222 -24.54 16.95 7.46
CA ARG A 222 -25.26 18.21 7.68
C ARG A 222 -25.06 18.70 9.12
N MET A 223 -25.34 19.98 9.36
CA MET A 223 -25.29 20.61 10.70
C MET A 223 -23.87 20.77 11.26
N ILE A 224 -22.86 20.88 10.39
CA ILE A 224 -21.50 21.19 10.81
C ILE A 224 -21.41 22.67 11.21
N GLY A 225 -20.92 22.95 12.42
CA GLY A 225 -20.77 24.31 12.94
C GLY A 225 -22.06 24.93 13.52
N LEU A 226 -23.18 24.20 13.52
CA LEU A 226 -24.34 24.58 14.31
C LEU A 226 -24.06 24.20 15.77
N LYS A 227 -24.12 25.19 16.67
CA LYS A 227 -24.16 24.89 18.11
C LYS A 227 -25.49 24.19 18.41
N PRO A 228 -25.47 23.14 19.27
CA PRO A 228 -26.70 22.47 19.71
C PRO A 228 -27.66 23.44 20.41
#